data_AF-K0RRQ1-F1
#
_entry.id   AF-K0RRQ1-F1
#
_cell.length_a   1.000
_cell.length_b   1.000
_cell.length_c   1.000
_cell.angle_alpha   90.00
_cell.angle_beta   90.00
_cell.angle_gamma   90.00
#
_symmetry.space_group_name_H-M   'P 1'
#
loop_
_entity.id
_entity.type
_entity.pdbx_description
1 polymer ?
#
loop_
_entity_poly.entity_id
_entity_poly.type
_entity_poly.pdbx_seq_one_letter_code
_entity_poly.pdbx_strand_id
1 'polypeptide(L)'
;MKLIALYAEDLIENAVELFETLQFPERQEYISAWRVAVKDVAAAARSSYSLGYLTFRPILILLGILGQYLAIILKFVAKHSVEKGWIAAKEGYSQIRTATIWFVNYQRSLSTSAKYAELGLLSALVMLWLLRRHVRKKRYVERVQRWYAHKKRRTLRRYHNFVERVAKTSSFLAALLPHVFYSLLMIAAKRFLPWLITYLATRTYLTSAMSFWFPLYQTCSLIAQLKPHIVAYKEEERLKDEARKDTRSKSALPSMRKKREREQVEMESLRRGAVDLLKYWTVYAILLAIVGTAKMLPVVGRVLDATKVDPAKAGKNKWFSLPRISTGFVQEMCLIFYTWLRLMPTSITDDELANVEVALSITKPADARKTARSNTLKRPIDIMFNWLSPMALMAMNSTAFLKSASNDDSKASTFFADVLKKFSTLLELLVWSRLMSSSFKEWLVTTIIESSALAPAFTTLLMPSYFTSFGVIYVSLVVPAGYSADSTRSILFPTSKLGVITPKVDEASRYLKFWVVHAVLSLLLRAFAPLLAWIPLSTHAVWLLWAYVQLKSTTLGIFTFLESELSHSRIEDTVVARSTKRLLSALPSGVADTTTAASQPEENVGADRLSESKKDR
;
A
#
# COMPACT_ATOMS: atom_id res chain seq x y z
N MET A 1 62.47 -56.86 -17.05
CA MET A 1 62.79 -55.48 -17.48
C MET A 1 61.95 -55.05 -18.69
N LYS A 2 62.10 -55.62 -19.90
CA LYS A 2 61.29 -55.24 -21.08
C LYS A 2 59.76 -55.38 -20.89
N LEU A 3 59.32 -56.42 -20.17
CA LEU A 3 57.90 -56.63 -19.86
C LEU A 3 57.33 -55.57 -18.89
N ILE A 4 58.18 -55.04 -18.00
CA ILE A 4 57.79 -53.99 -17.03
C ILE A 4 57.72 -52.64 -17.75
N ALA A 5 58.62 -52.39 -18.70
CA ALA A 5 58.58 -51.18 -19.54
C ALA A 5 57.32 -51.14 -20.42
N LEU A 6 56.97 -52.26 -21.07
CA LEU A 6 55.74 -52.37 -21.86
C LEU A 6 54.46 -52.18 -21.02
N TYR A 7 54.42 -52.75 -19.80
CA TYR A 7 53.30 -52.52 -18.90
C TYR A 7 53.26 -51.10 -18.32
N ALA A 8 54.40 -50.41 -18.22
CA ALA A 8 54.44 -49.03 -17.77
C ALA A 8 53.95 -48.07 -18.85
N GLU A 9 54.33 -48.29 -20.12
CA GLU A 9 53.82 -47.52 -21.26
C GLU A 9 52.32 -47.69 -21.43
N ASP A 10 51.80 -48.91 -21.40
CA ASP A 10 50.36 -49.19 -21.49
C ASP A 10 49.58 -48.57 -20.31
N LEU A 11 50.17 -48.52 -19.11
CA LEU A 11 49.55 -47.90 -17.93
C LEU A 11 49.57 -46.37 -18.01
N ILE A 12 50.58 -45.79 -18.67
CA ILE A 12 50.65 -44.35 -18.96
C ILE A 12 49.63 -44.01 -20.04
N GLU A 13 49.52 -44.77 -21.13
CA GLU A 13 48.54 -44.57 -22.19
C GLU A 13 47.11 -44.66 -21.65
N ASN A 14 46.80 -45.69 -20.87
CA ASN A 14 45.49 -45.85 -20.24
C ASN A 14 45.23 -44.78 -19.15
N ALA A 15 46.26 -44.26 -18.49
CA ALA A 15 46.09 -43.15 -17.55
C ALA A 15 45.82 -41.84 -18.27
N VAL A 16 46.43 -41.61 -19.44
CA VAL A 16 46.19 -40.47 -20.32
C VAL A 16 44.77 -40.54 -20.89
N GLU A 17 44.34 -41.68 -21.43
CA GLU A 17 42.99 -41.87 -21.96
C GLU A 17 41.91 -41.69 -20.87
N LEU A 18 42.19 -42.12 -19.64
CA LEU A 18 41.31 -41.93 -18.48
C LEU A 18 41.29 -40.47 -18.00
N PHE A 19 42.39 -39.73 -18.18
CA PHE A 19 42.45 -38.29 -17.93
C PHE A 19 41.73 -37.48 -19.01
N GLU A 20 41.75 -37.95 -20.27
CA GLU A 20 41.03 -37.32 -21.39
C GLU A 20 39.52 -37.61 -21.35
N THR A 21 39.10 -38.79 -20.88
CA THR A 21 37.68 -39.13 -20.72
C THR A 21 37.04 -38.54 -19.47
N LEU A 22 37.83 -38.21 -18.44
CA LEU A 22 37.41 -37.30 -17.39
C LEU A 22 37.37 -35.88 -18.00
N GLN A 23 36.22 -35.50 -18.57
CA GLN A 23 35.93 -34.10 -18.87
C GLN A 23 35.88 -33.31 -17.56
N PHE A 24 37.05 -32.96 -17.05
CA PHE A 24 37.19 -31.94 -16.03
C PHE A 24 36.52 -30.69 -16.61
N PRO A 25 35.61 -30.03 -15.85
CA PRO A 25 35.00 -28.79 -16.29
C PRO A 25 36.13 -27.90 -16.77
N GLU A 26 36.06 -27.49 -18.03
CA GLU A 26 37.12 -26.72 -18.66
C GLU A 26 37.43 -25.53 -17.74
N ARG A 27 38.68 -25.07 -17.67
CA ARG A 27 39.05 -23.95 -16.78
C ARG A 27 38.09 -22.75 -16.97
N GLN A 28 37.55 -22.59 -18.17
CA GLN A 28 36.50 -21.63 -18.53
C GLN A 28 35.18 -21.80 -17.76
N GLU A 29 34.71 -23.03 -17.52
CA GLU A 29 33.51 -23.32 -16.72
C GLU A 29 33.69 -22.98 -15.25
N TYR A 30 34.87 -23.26 -14.68
CA TYR A 30 35.19 -22.82 -13.31
C TYR A 30 35.27 -21.31 -13.20
N ILE A 31 35.91 -20.65 -14.19
CA ILE A 31 35.99 -19.18 -14.23
C ILE A 31 34.60 -18.56 -14.43
N SER A 32 33.75 -19.15 -15.26
CA SER A 32 32.39 -18.64 -15.51
C SER A 32 31.50 -18.83 -14.28
N ALA A 33 31.53 -20.00 -13.64
CA ALA A 33 30.82 -20.27 -12.39
C ALA A 33 31.30 -19.37 -11.26
N TRP A 34 32.61 -19.14 -11.14
CA TRP A 34 33.18 -18.21 -10.17
C TRP A 34 32.75 -16.76 -10.45
N ARG A 35 32.76 -16.30 -11.71
CA ARG A 35 32.27 -14.94 -12.07
C ARG A 35 30.78 -14.77 -11.75
N VAL A 36 29.96 -15.79 -12.01
CA VAL A 36 28.54 -15.77 -11.66
C VAL A 36 28.37 -15.71 -10.14
N ALA A 37 29.10 -16.53 -9.39
CA ALA A 37 29.07 -16.51 -7.93
C ALA A 37 29.54 -15.15 -7.36
N VAL A 38 30.60 -14.55 -7.92
CA VAL A 38 31.07 -13.21 -7.51
C VAL A 38 30.05 -12.13 -7.86
N LYS A 39 29.39 -12.21 -9.02
CA LYS A 39 28.30 -11.28 -9.39
C LYS A 39 27.10 -11.42 -8.45
N ASP A 40 26.72 -12.64 -8.10
CA ASP A 40 25.62 -12.91 -7.18
C ASP A 40 25.96 -12.45 -5.75
N VAL A 41 27.20 -12.68 -5.30
CA VAL A 41 27.69 -12.16 -4.01
C VAL A 41 27.76 -10.65 -4.01
N ALA A 42 28.19 -10.01 -5.10
CA ALA A 42 28.22 -8.55 -5.22
C ALA A 42 26.80 -7.95 -5.27
N ALA A 43 25.87 -8.58 -5.97
CA ALA A 43 24.47 -8.19 -6.01
C ALA A 43 23.79 -8.37 -4.64
N ALA A 44 24.06 -9.49 -3.96
CA ALA A 44 23.60 -9.74 -2.60
C ALA A 44 24.22 -8.74 -1.63
N ALA A 45 25.51 -8.44 -1.72
CA ALA A 45 26.19 -7.45 -0.88
C ALA A 45 25.66 -6.02 -1.14
N ARG A 46 25.39 -5.64 -2.39
CA ARG A 46 24.75 -4.34 -2.71
C ARG A 46 23.32 -4.28 -2.19
N SER A 47 22.56 -5.36 -2.30
CA SER A 47 21.19 -5.45 -1.77
C SER A 47 21.20 -5.41 -0.24
N SER A 48 22.11 -6.14 0.41
CA SER A 48 22.30 -6.12 1.87
C SER A 48 22.84 -4.77 2.36
N TYR A 49 23.70 -4.09 1.60
CA TYR A 49 24.17 -2.74 1.90
C TYR A 49 23.07 -1.71 1.71
N SER A 50 22.25 -1.80 0.66
CA SER A 50 21.10 -0.91 0.44
C SER A 50 20.03 -1.13 1.52
N LEU A 51 19.74 -2.39 1.85
CA LEU A 51 18.86 -2.75 2.95
C LEU A 51 19.42 -2.25 4.27
N GLY A 52 20.71 -2.48 4.55
CA GLY A 52 21.42 -2.00 5.73
C GLY A 52 21.39 -0.48 5.80
N TYR A 53 21.71 0.22 4.73
CA TYR A 53 21.66 1.67 4.66
C TYR A 53 20.24 2.19 4.89
N LEU A 54 19.21 1.60 4.29
CA LEU A 54 17.82 2.03 4.48
C LEU A 54 17.32 1.75 5.90
N THR A 55 17.64 0.58 6.46
CA THR A 55 17.24 0.19 7.82
C THR A 55 18.00 0.94 8.89
N PHE A 56 19.29 1.18 8.65
CA PHE A 56 20.15 1.88 9.58
C PHE A 56 20.20 3.37 9.32
N ARG A 57 19.71 3.98 8.24
CA ARG A 57 19.81 5.44 8.02
C ARG A 57 19.19 6.28 9.15
N PRO A 58 17.98 5.99 9.67
CA PRO A 58 17.46 6.66 10.86
C PRO A 58 18.35 6.42 12.08
N ILE A 59 18.86 5.19 12.20
CA ILE A 59 19.77 4.75 13.27
C ILE A 59 21.17 5.37 13.12
N LEU A 60 21.66 5.69 11.92
CA LEU A 60 22.96 6.25 11.56
C LEU A 60 22.94 7.77 11.69
N ILE A 61 21.79 8.40 11.48
CA ILE A 61 21.57 9.79 11.90
C ILE A 61 21.60 9.85 13.44
N LEU A 62 20.92 8.92 14.11
CA LEU A 62 20.96 8.78 15.57
C LEU A 62 22.37 8.41 16.09
N LEU A 63 23.09 7.51 15.40
CA LEU A 63 24.46 7.08 15.68
C LEU A 63 25.49 8.13 15.26
N GLY A 64 25.17 9.04 14.35
CA GLY A 64 25.98 10.21 14.03
C GLY A 64 25.96 11.20 15.19
N ILE A 65 24.78 11.40 15.78
CA ILE A 65 24.59 12.20 17.00
C ILE A 65 25.24 11.49 18.20
N LEU A 66 24.92 10.21 18.44
CA LEU A 66 25.54 9.38 19.48
C LEU A 66 27.04 9.18 19.27
N GLY A 67 27.51 9.14 18.02
CA GLY A 67 28.91 8.99 17.62
C GLY A 67 29.71 10.25 17.85
N GLN A 68 29.11 11.44 17.73
CA GLN A 68 29.73 12.68 18.22
C GLN A 68 29.93 12.64 19.74
N TYR A 69 28.98 12.10 20.51
CA TYR A 69 29.12 11.90 21.96
C TYR A 69 30.09 10.75 22.31
N LEU A 70 30.08 9.65 21.54
CA LEU A 70 30.95 8.50 21.72
C LEU A 70 32.39 8.84 21.31
N ALA A 71 32.62 9.71 20.32
CA ALA A 71 33.94 10.22 19.96
C ALA A 71 34.53 11.14 21.04
N ILE A 72 33.69 11.87 21.79
CA ILE A 72 34.11 12.60 23.01
C ILE A 72 34.56 11.60 24.09
N ILE A 73 33.84 10.48 24.25
CA ILE A 73 34.17 9.41 25.22
C ILE A 73 35.37 8.54 24.77
N LEU A 74 35.52 8.22 23.48
CA LEU A 74 36.66 7.48 22.93
C LEU A 74 37.92 8.34 22.88
N LYS A 75 37.81 9.68 22.70
CA LYS A 75 38.95 10.59 22.93
C LYS A 75 39.43 10.57 24.38
N PHE A 76 38.55 10.29 25.33
CA PHE A 76 38.88 10.11 26.75
C PHE A 76 39.55 8.75 27.02
N VAL A 77 39.09 7.67 26.37
CA VAL A 77 39.63 6.30 26.55
C VAL A 77 40.91 6.03 25.74
N ALA A 78 41.05 6.58 24.55
CA ALA A 78 42.25 6.46 23.72
C ALA A 78 43.47 7.20 24.33
N LYS A 79 43.24 8.17 25.22
CA LYS A 79 44.29 8.88 25.98
C LYS A 79 44.98 7.98 27.02
N HIS A 80 44.46 6.77 27.30
CA HIS A 80 44.97 5.87 28.34
C HIS A 80 45.30 4.43 27.89
N SER A 81 45.18 4.07 26.61
CA SER A 81 45.28 2.65 26.17
C SER A 81 46.33 2.35 25.09
N VAL A 82 47.21 3.28 24.74
CA VAL A 82 48.20 3.07 23.66
C VAL A 82 49.57 2.57 24.17
N GLU A 83 49.81 2.58 25.48
CA GLU A 83 51.14 2.23 26.03
C GLU A 83 51.42 0.72 26.18
N LYS A 84 50.40 -0.15 26.09
CA LYS A 84 50.56 -1.61 26.35
C LYS A 84 50.45 -2.53 25.13
N GLY A 85 50.10 -2.01 23.95
CA GLY A 85 49.92 -2.83 22.73
C GLY A 85 51.21 -3.11 21.95
N TRP A 86 52.24 -2.28 22.12
CA TRP A 86 53.46 -2.34 21.29
C TRP A 86 54.51 -3.37 21.79
N ILE A 87 54.40 -3.79 23.05
CA ILE A 87 55.33 -4.76 23.66
C ILE A 87 54.97 -6.21 23.27
N ALA A 88 53.68 -6.53 23.10
CA ALA A 88 53.23 -7.90 22.78
C ALA A 88 53.50 -8.34 21.32
N ALA A 89 53.68 -7.41 20.39
CA ALA A 89 53.96 -7.72 18.99
C ALA A 89 55.45 -8.07 18.75
N LYS A 90 56.36 -7.70 19.66
CA LYS A 90 57.80 -7.87 19.51
C LYS A 90 58.28 -9.27 19.92
N GLU A 91 57.57 -9.95 20.83
CA GLU A 91 57.89 -11.32 21.27
C GLU A 91 57.45 -12.42 20.28
N GLY A 92 56.36 -12.21 19.52
CA GLY A 92 55.76 -13.24 18.66
C GLY A 92 56.58 -13.61 17.42
N TYR A 93 57.42 -12.70 16.92
CA TYR A 93 58.24 -12.93 15.73
C TYR A 93 59.48 -13.81 16.01
N SER A 94 59.95 -13.82 17.27
CA SER A 94 61.11 -14.60 17.70
C SER A 94 60.80 -16.12 17.80
N GLN A 95 59.60 -16.48 18.24
CA GLN A 95 59.22 -17.88 18.48
C GLN A 95 58.95 -18.68 17.19
N ILE A 96 58.54 -18.01 16.11
CA ILE A 96 58.27 -18.66 14.81
C ILE A 96 59.57 -19.10 14.13
N ARG A 97 60.68 -18.39 14.35
CA ARG A 97 61.99 -18.73 13.76
C ARG A 97 62.63 -19.95 14.41
N THR A 98 62.38 -20.18 15.69
CA THR A 98 62.93 -21.30 16.47
C THR A 98 62.21 -22.63 16.18
N ALA A 99 60.90 -22.57 15.89
CA ALA A 99 60.09 -23.75 15.55
C ALA A 99 60.49 -24.40 14.22
N THR A 100 60.91 -23.60 13.23
CA THR A 100 61.27 -24.09 11.89
C THR A 100 62.62 -24.83 11.86
N ILE A 101 63.56 -24.43 12.72
CA ILE A 101 64.89 -25.07 12.83
C ILE A 101 64.79 -26.40 13.59
N TRP A 102 63.90 -26.48 14.58
CA TRP A 102 63.64 -27.71 15.36
C TRP A 102 63.00 -28.83 14.51
N PHE A 103 62.07 -28.47 13.62
CA PHE A 103 61.37 -29.44 12.76
C PHE A 103 62.30 -30.16 11.77
N VAL A 104 63.33 -29.47 11.27
CA VAL A 104 64.32 -30.04 10.34
C VAL A 104 65.27 -31.02 11.05
N ASN A 105 65.63 -30.76 12.30
CA ASN A 105 66.48 -31.65 13.08
C ASN A 105 65.73 -32.90 13.59
N TYR A 106 64.42 -32.78 13.85
CA TYR A 106 63.55 -33.89 14.24
C TYR A 106 63.42 -34.98 13.15
N GLN A 107 63.43 -34.59 11.87
CA GLN A 107 63.39 -35.55 10.76
C GLN A 107 64.69 -36.37 10.61
N ARG A 108 65.83 -35.88 11.14
CA ARG A 108 67.11 -36.58 11.05
C ARG A 108 67.35 -37.60 12.18
N SER A 109 66.57 -37.57 13.26
CA SER A 109 66.80 -38.39 14.45
C SER A 109 65.87 -39.62 14.59
N LEU A 110 65.07 -39.94 13.57
CA LEU A 110 64.09 -41.03 13.67
C LEU A 110 64.74 -42.42 13.82
N SER A 111 64.28 -43.14 14.85
CA SER A 111 64.74 -44.49 15.23
C SER A 111 64.28 -45.57 14.24
N THR A 112 64.90 -46.75 14.29
CA THR A 112 64.55 -47.92 13.46
C THR A 112 63.09 -48.35 13.59
N SER A 113 62.40 -48.06 14.69
CA SER A 113 60.95 -48.26 14.82
C SER A 113 60.12 -47.39 13.88
N ALA A 114 60.59 -46.20 13.53
CA ALA A 114 59.95 -45.35 12.53
C ALA A 114 60.09 -45.88 11.09
N LYS A 115 61.20 -46.58 10.80
CA LYS A 115 61.37 -47.28 9.52
C LYS A 115 60.40 -48.46 9.38
N TYR A 116 60.09 -49.15 10.48
CA TYR A 116 59.00 -50.14 10.49
C TYR A 116 57.61 -49.50 10.36
N ALA A 117 57.42 -48.26 10.84
CA ALA A 117 56.20 -47.50 10.59
C ALA A 117 56.06 -47.10 9.10
N GLU A 118 57.15 -46.76 8.42
CA GLU A 118 57.18 -46.54 6.97
C GLU A 118 56.90 -47.83 6.17
N LEU A 119 57.42 -48.98 6.63
CA LEU A 119 57.09 -50.29 6.06
C LEU A 119 55.62 -50.65 6.29
N GLY A 120 55.07 -50.32 7.46
CA GLY A 120 53.65 -50.42 7.77
C GLY A 120 52.79 -49.52 6.88
N LEU A 121 53.27 -48.31 6.58
CA LEU A 121 52.64 -47.37 5.64
C LEU A 121 52.65 -47.96 4.22
N LEU A 122 53.74 -48.58 3.78
CA LEU A 122 53.86 -49.27 2.49
C LEU A 122 52.92 -50.49 2.39
N SER A 123 52.85 -51.30 3.44
CA SER A 123 51.88 -52.40 3.55
C SER A 123 50.44 -51.90 3.45
N ALA A 124 50.12 -50.81 4.17
CA ALA A 124 48.82 -50.16 4.10
C ALA A 124 48.52 -49.62 2.69
N LEU A 125 49.52 -49.10 1.97
CA LEU A 125 49.39 -48.67 0.57
C LEU A 125 49.11 -49.85 -0.39
N VAL A 126 49.73 -51.02 -0.18
CA VAL A 126 49.44 -52.25 -0.95
C VAL A 126 48.04 -52.78 -0.65
N MET A 127 47.63 -52.75 0.61
CA MET A 127 46.26 -53.08 1.04
C MET A 127 45.24 -52.13 0.39
N LEU A 128 45.51 -50.82 0.38
CA LEU A 128 44.74 -49.80 -0.34
C LEU A 128 44.69 -50.06 -1.84
N TRP A 129 45.77 -50.57 -2.44
CA TRP A 129 45.82 -50.94 -3.86
C TRP A 129 44.96 -52.17 -4.19
N LEU A 130 45.02 -53.22 -3.37
CA LEU A 130 44.15 -54.40 -3.52
C LEU A 130 42.67 -54.05 -3.29
N LEU A 131 42.40 -53.17 -2.32
CA LEU A 131 41.07 -52.62 -2.08
C LEU A 131 40.57 -51.84 -3.30
N ARG A 132 41.42 -50.99 -3.89
CA ARG A 132 41.13 -50.26 -5.14
C ARG A 132 40.80 -51.23 -6.30
N ARG A 133 41.52 -52.34 -6.41
CA ARG A 133 41.25 -53.41 -7.41
C ARG A 133 39.88 -54.06 -7.17
N HIS A 134 39.53 -54.35 -5.93
CA HIS A 134 38.23 -54.91 -5.57
C HIS A 134 37.07 -53.93 -5.85
N VAL A 135 37.26 -52.65 -5.53
CA VAL A 135 36.29 -51.56 -5.78
C VAL A 135 36.02 -51.35 -7.27
N ARG A 136 37.06 -51.46 -8.12
CA ARG A 136 36.93 -51.43 -9.59
C ARG A 136 36.14 -52.62 -10.12
N LYS A 137 36.45 -53.86 -9.69
CA LYS A 137 35.83 -55.09 -10.21
C LYS A 137 34.32 -55.14 -10.01
N LYS A 138 33.80 -54.56 -8.93
CA LYS A 138 32.37 -54.59 -8.57
C LYS A 138 31.56 -53.38 -9.11
N ARG A 139 32.14 -52.53 -9.97
CA ARG A 139 31.51 -51.30 -10.49
C ARG A 139 30.91 -50.41 -9.40
N TYR A 140 31.57 -50.34 -8.23
CA TYR A 140 31.09 -49.48 -7.14
C TYR A 140 31.19 -48.00 -7.54
N VAL A 141 32.20 -47.63 -8.34
CA VAL A 141 32.41 -46.24 -8.78
C VAL A 141 31.25 -45.72 -9.63
N GLU A 142 30.78 -46.48 -10.62
CA GLU A 142 29.64 -46.08 -11.46
C GLU A 142 28.34 -45.93 -10.65
N ARG A 143 28.09 -46.87 -9.72
CA ARG A 143 26.93 -46.78 -8.81
C ARG A 143 27.04 -45.58 -7.87
N VAL A 144 28.22 -45.31 -7.34
CA VAL A 144 28.50 -44.14 -6.49
C VAL A 144 28.40 -42.84 -7.29
N GLN A 145 28.85 -42.79 -8.55
CA GLN A 145 28.72 -41.61 -9.41
C GLN A 145 27.26 -41.31 -9.79
N ARG A 146 26.47 -42.31 -10.17
CA ARG A 146 25.02 -42.13 -10.43
C ARG A 146 24.28 -41.70 -9.17
N TRP A 147 24.59 -42.35 -8.04
CA TRP A 147 24.05 -41.96 -6.74
C TRP A 147 24.46 -40.54 -6.35
N TYR A 148 25.72 -40.15 -6.57
CA TYR A 148 26.24 -38.82 -6.30
C TYR A 148 25.62 -37.76 -7.21
N ALA A 149 25.46 -38.02 -8.51
CA ALA A 149 24.79 -37.10 -9.44
C ALA A 149 23.32 -36.89 -9.06
N HIS A 150 22.61 -37.96 -8.71
CA HIS A 150 21.23 -37.87 -8.23
C HIS A 150 21.14 -37.12 -6.89
N LYS A 151 22.06 -37.40 -5.96
CA LYS A 151 22.15 -36.72 -4.66
C LYS A 151 22.52 -35.25 -4.83
N LYS A 152 23.46 -34.90 -5.71
CA LYS A 152 23.84 -33.52 -6.09
C LYS A 152 22.66 -32.75 -6.65
N ARG A 153 21.90 -33.31 -7.61
CA ARG A 153 20.68 -32.66 -8.14
C ARG A 153 19.61 -32.46 -7.06
N ARG A 154 19.45 -33.43 -6.14
CA ARG A 154 18.51 -33.31 -5.01
C ARG A 154 18.97 -32.24 -4.01
N THR A 155 20.26 -32.19 -3.70
CA THR A 155 20.86 -31.19 -2.81
C THR A 155 20.81 -29.80 -3.43
N LEU A 156 21.08 -29.64 -4.73
CA LEU A 156 20.94 -28.36 -5.44
C LEU A 156 19.49 -27.88 -5.47
N ARG A 157 18.52 -28.76 -5.73
CA ARG A 157 17.09 -28.40 -5.63
C ARG A 157 16.71 -28.00 -4.21
N ARG A 158 17.19 -28.72 -3.20
CA ARG A 158 16.98 -28.33 -1.79
C ARG A 158 17.64 -26.99 -1.47
N TYR A 159 18.85 -26.75 -1.97
CA TYR A 159 19.57 -25.50 -1.79
C TYR A 159 18.84 -24.34 -2.49
N HIS A 160 18.44 -24.46 -3.75
CA HIS A 160 17.65 -23.44 -4.43
C HIS A 160 16.32 -23.18 -3.73
N ASN A 161 15.59 -24.23 -3.34
CA ASN A 161 14.34 -24.06 -2.59
C ASN A 161 14.59 -23.41 -1.22
N PHE A 162 15.72 -23.72 -0.57
CA PHE A 162 16.12 -23.10 0.70
C PHE A 162 16.50 -21.63 0.50
N VAL A 163 17.33 -21.30 -0.49
CA VAL A 163 17.70 -19.93 -0.84
C VAL A 163 16.47 -19.13 -1.26
N GLU A 164 15.55 -19.70 -2.02
CA GLU A 164 14.29 -19.04 -2.39
C GLU A 164 13.40 -18.81 -1.15
N ARG A 165 13.33 -19.77 -0.22
CA ARG A 165 12.66 -19.57 1.07
C ARG A 165 13.34 -18.48 1.89
N VAL A 166 14.66 -18.50 2.01
CA VAL A 166 15.45 -17.49 2.72
C VAL A 166 15.24 -16.12 2.08
N ALA A 167 15.25 -16.01 0.75
CA ALA A 167 14.99 -14.78 0.00
C ALA A 167 13.54 -14.29 0.17
N LYS A 168 12.56 -15.20 0.23
CA LYS A 168 11.17 -14.85 0.54
C LYS A 168 11.02 -14.39 1.99
N THR A 169 11.67 -15.06 2.94
CA THR A 169 11.65 -14.65 4.35
C THR A 169 12.41 -13.37 4.59
N SER A 170 13.55 -13.14 3.90
CA SER A 170 14.34 -11.92 4.04
C SER A 170 13.68 -10.74 3.36
N SER A 171 13.03 -10.94 2.20
CA SER A 171 12.23 -9.89 1.56
C SER A 171 10.97 -9.56 2.38
N PHE A 172 10.30 -10.57 2.94
CA PHE A 172 9.20 -10.36 3.88
C PHE A 172 9.65 -9.63 5.15
N LEU A 173 10.77 -10.04 5.75
CA LEU A 173 11.33 -9.39 6.93
C LEU A 173 11.79 -7.96 6.61
N ALA A 174 12.43 -7.74 5.46
CA ALA A 174 12.81 -6.40 4.98
C ALA A 174 11.60 -5.49 4.78
N ALA A 175 10.48 -6.03 4.26
CA ALA A 175 9.23 -5.29 4.14
C ALA A 175 8.56 -5.04 5.51
N LEU A 176 8.64 -5.98 6.44
CA LEU A 176 8.02 -5.90 7.77
C LEU A 176 8.77 -4.98 8.73
N LEU A 177 10.10 -4.95 8.63
CA LEU A 177 10.99 -4.34 9.61
C LEU A 177 10.78 -2.82 9.76
N PRO A 178 10.56 -2.02 8.71
CA PRO A 178 10.15 -0.62 8.87
C PRO A 178 8.88 -0.48 9.71
N HIS A 179 7.88 -1.34 9.50
CA HIS A 179 6.64 -1.30 10.28
C HIS A 179 6.86 -1.66 11.75
N VAL A 180 7.69 -2.67 12.05
CA VAL A 180 8.06 -3.03 13.43
C VAL A 180 8.80 -1.89 14.11
N PHE A 181 9.77 -1.27 13.43
CA PHE A 181 10.49 -0.10 13.95
C PHE A 181 9.55 1.08 14.21
N TYR A 182 8.60 1.33 13.31
CA TYR A 182 7.59 2.36 13.52
C TYR A 182 6.71 2.06 14.74
N SER A 183 6.22 0.83 14.88
CA SER A 183 5.43 0.42 16.05
C SER A 183 6.23 0.58 17.34
N LEU A 184 7.50 0.15 17.38
CA LEU A 184 8.39 0.34 18.53
C LEU A 184 8.63 1.82 18.83
N LEU A 185 8.86 2.64 17.80
CA LEU A 185 9.05 4.08 17.94
C LEU A 185 7.80 4.76 18.50
N MET A 186 6.60 4.39 18.04
CA MET A 186 5.36 4.95 18.54
C MET A 186 5.04 4.49 19.96
N ILE A 187 5.34 3.23 20.30
CA ILE A 187 5.24 2.73 21.68
C ILE A 187 6.21 3.50 22.60
N ALA A 188 7.45 3.67 22.16
CA ALA A 188 8.45 4.45 22.89
C ALA A 188 8.01 5.92 23.04
N ALA A 189 7.55 6.57 21.96
CA ALA A 189 7.05 7.94 22.00
C ALA A 189 5.85 8.08 22.94
N LYS A 190 4.92 7.12 22.96
CA LYS A 190 3.80 7.11 23.92
C LYS A 190 4.27 6.92 25.36
N ARG A 191 5.33 6.14 25.57
CA ARG A 191 5.93 5.91 26.90
C ARG A 191 6.67 7.15 27.42
N PHE A 192 7.43 7.84 26.56
CA PHE A 192 8.25 8.99 26.94
C PHE A 192 7.49 10.32 26.94
N LEU A 193 6.56 10.51 26.00
CA LEU A 193 5.83 11.78 25.78
C LEU A 193 4.31 11.54 25.66
N PRO A 194 3.66 10.92 26.65
CA PRO A 194 2.23 10.59 26.57
C PRO A 194 1.36 11.83 26.38
N TRP A 195 1.70 12.94 27.05
CA TRP A 195 0.96 14.21 27.02
C TRP A 195 0.94 14.84 25.62
N LEU A 196 2.07 14.81 24.91
CA LEU A 196 2.20 15.38 23.56
C LEU A 196 1.35 14.59 22.56
N ILE A 197 1.43 13.25 22.59
CA ILE A 197 0.63 12.40 21.69
C ILE A 197 -0.86 12.57 21.97
N THR A 198 -1.27 12.59 23.23
CA THR A 198 -2.67 12.86 23.59
C THR A 198 -3.10 14.26 23.15
N TYR A 199 -2.26 15.28 23.32
CA TYR A 199 -2.54 16.65 22.88
C TYR A 199 -2.71 16.72 21.35
N LEU A 200 -1.75 16.18 20.59
CA LEU A 200 -1.82 16.13 19.13
C LEU A 200 -3.05 15.36 18.65
N ALA A 201 -3.37 14.23 19.27
CA ALA A 201 -4.50 13.40 18.86
C ALA A 201 -5.87 14.01 19.18
N THR A 202 -6.01 14.64 20.36
CA THR A 202 -7.32 15.04 20.92
C THR A 202 -7.61 16.53 20.79
N ARG A 203 -6.59 17.40 20.91
CA ARG A 203 -6.76 18.86 20.93
C ARG A 203 -6.48 19.51 19.59
N THR A 204 -5.63 18.91 18.76
CA THR A 204 -5.32 19.45 17.44
C THR A 204 -6.16 18.80 16.35
N TYR A 205 -6.39 19.54 15.26
CA TYR A 205 -7.03 19.00 14.06
C TYR A 205 -6.09 18.11 13.23
N LEU A 206 -4.89 17.78 13.71
CA LEU A 206 -3.86 17.08 12.94
C LEU A 206 -4.35 15.71 12.46
N THR A 207 -5.00 14.91 13.31
CA THR A 207 -5.54 13.61 12.92
C THR A 207 -6.52 13.74 11.76
N SER A 208 -7.46 14.69 11.87
CA SER A 208 -8.46 14.99 10.83
C SER A 208 -7.80 15.55 9.55
N ALA A 209 -6.82 16.43 9.71
CA ALA A 209 -6.06 17.01 8.60
C ALA A 209 -5.30 15.93 7.81
N MET A 210 -4.68 14.98 8.51
CA MET A 210 -3.93 13.89 7.91
C MET A 210 -4.82 12.80 7.31
N SER A 211 -5.90 12.43 8.00
CA SER A 211 -6.77 11.31 7.62
C SER A 211 -7.84 11.67 6.59
N PHE A 212 -8.22 12.94 6.51
CA PHE A 212 -9.38 13.35 5.72
C PHE A 212 -9.08 14.54 4.80
N TRP A 213 -8.65 15.68 5.35
CA TRP A 213 -8.53 16.91 4.56
C TRP A 213 -7.45 16.86 3.50
N PHE A 214 -6.29 16.28 3.82
CA PHE A 214 -5.21 16.20 2.85
C PHE A 214 -5.48 15.22 1.70
N PRO A 215 -5.92 13.96 1.94
CA PRO A 215 -6.36 13.08 0.85
C PRO A 215 -7.47 13.69 0.00
N LEU A 216 -8.39 14.43 0.64
CA LEU A 216 -9.44 15.18 -0.06
C LEU A 216 -8.87 16.25 -0.98
N TYR A 217 -7.93 17.06 -0.48
CA TYR A 217 -7.22 18.06 -1.28
C TYR A 217 -6.49 17.42 -2.48
N GLN A 218 -5.76 16.31 -2.25
CA GLN A 218 -5.11 15.57 -3.33
C GLN A 218 -6.11 15.02 -4.34
N THR A 219 -7.27 14.58 -3.88
CA THR A 219 -8.36 14.09 -4.74
C THR A 219 -8.89 15.22 -5.63
N CYS A 220 -9.18 16.39 -5.06
CA CYS A 220 -9.63 17.56 -5.84
C CYS A 220 -8.55 18.00 -6.84
N SER A 221 -7.29 18.08 -6.42
CA SER A 221 -6.16 18.45 -7.27
C SER A 221 -6.00 17.48 -8.45
N LEU A 222 -6.07 16.17 -8.18
CA LEU A 222 -5.95 15.15 -9.22
C LEU A 222 -7.14 15.18 -10.18
N ILE A 223 -8.37 15.36 -9.70
CA ILE A 223 -9.56 15.49 -10.57
C ILE A 223 -9.41 16.70 -11.49
N ALA A 224 -8.93 17.83 -10.97
CA ALA A 224 -8.70 19.03 -11.75
C ALA A 224 -7.65 18.80 -12.86
N GLN A 225 -6.56 18.09 -12.56
CA GLN A 225 -5.54 17.71 -13.54
C GLN A 225 -6.05 16.68 -14.56
N LEU A 226 -6.91 15.75 -14.14
CA LEU A 226 -7.42 14.68 -15.00
C LEU A 226 -8.50 15.14 -15.99
N LYS A 227 -9.27 16.17 -15.61
CA LYS A 227 -10.37 16.74 -16.41
C LYS A 227 -9.97 17.09 -17.86
N PRO A 228 -8.92 17.88 -18.14
CA PRO A 228 -8.55 18.24 -19.51
C PRO A 228 -8.19 17.01 -20.36
N HIS A 229 -7.50 16.02 -19.78
CA HIS A 229 -7.11 14.79 -20.49
C HIS A 229 -8.32 13.93 -20.87
N ILE A 230 -9.32 13.82 -19.98
CA ILE A 230 -10.56 13.10 -20.28
C ILE A 230 -11.36 13.81 -21.38
N VAL A 231 -11.45 15.15 -21.33
CA VAL A 231 -12.17 15.94 -22.35
C VAL A 231 -11.49 15.82 -23.70
N ALA A 232 -10.18 16.04 -23.77
CA ALA A 232 -9.41 15.91 -25.01
C ALA A 232 -9.53 14.51 -25.63
N TYR A 233 -9.55 13.46 -24.81
CA TYR A 233 -9.78 12.10 -25.30
C TYR A 233 -11.19 11.91 -25.86
N LYS A 234 -12.22 12.38 -25.15
CA LYS A 234 -13.62 12.28 -25.61
C LYS A 234 -13.84 13.03 -26.94
N GLU A 235 -13.16 14.16 -27.12
CA GLU A 235 -13.16 14.89 -28.40
C GLU A 235 -12.42 14.11 -29.50
N GLU A 236 -11.23 13.55 -29.22
CA GLU A 236 -10.49 12.75 -30.20
C GLU A 236 -11.27 11.47 -30.62
N GLU A 237 -12.00 10.86 -29.70
CA GLU A 237 -12.85 9.70 -29.95
C GLU A 237 -14.04 10.05 -30.86
N ARG A 238 -14.74 11.18 -30.58
CA ARG A 238 -15.80 11.70 -31.45
C ARG A 238 -15.29 11.99 -32.86
N LEU A 239 -14.14 12.65 -32.97
CA LEU A 239 -13.51 12.93 -34.26
C LEU A 239 -13.09 11.65 -35.00
N LYS A 240 -12.66 10.60 -34.28
CA LYS A 240 -12.34 9.30 -34.88
C LYS A 240 -13.59 8.58 -35.39
N ASP A 241 -14.70 8.68 -34.69
CA ASP A 241 -15.98 8.09 -35.11
C ASP A 241 -16.57 8.82 -36.32
N GLU A 242 -16.39 10.14 -36.40
CA GLU A 242 -16.71 10.92 -37.59
C GLU A 242 -15.77 10.59 -38.76
N ALA A 243 -14.46 10.58 -38.54
CA ALA A 243 -13.46 10.29 -39.57
C ALA A 243 -13.48 8.85 -40.07
N ARG A 244 -13.97 7.88 -39.27
CA ARG A 244 -14.19 6.50 -39.74
C ARG A 244 -15.21 6.41 -40.88
N LYS A 245 -16.08 7.42 -41.02
CA LYS A 245 -17.01 7.51 -42.15
C LYS A 245 -16.31 8.01 -43.42
N ASP A 246 -15.20 8.74 -43.28
CA ASP A 246 -14.44 9.32 -44.38
C ASP A 246 -13.06 8.64 -44.53
N THR A 247 -13.02 7.53 -45.28
CA THR A 247 -11.82 6.72 -45.52
C THR A 247 -10.70 7.49 -46.23
N ARG A 248 -9.81 8.17 -45.49
CA ARG A 248 -8.43 8.48 -45.91
C ARG A 248 -7.57 8.87 -44.69
N SER A 249 -6.91 7.89 -44.07
CA SER A 249 -5.98 8.17 -42.97
C SER A 249 -4.68 8.81 -43.49
N LYS A 250 -4.53 10.12 -43.31
CA LYS A 250 -3.23 10.78 -43.48
C LYS A 250 -2.32 10.38 -42.31
N SER A 251 -1.12 9.89 -42.61
CA SER A 251 -0.09 9.55 -41.62
C SER A 251 0.25 10.75 -40.75
N ALA A 252 0.19 10.58 -39.43
CA ALA A 252 0.46 11.66 -38.47
C ALA A 252 1.90 12.18 -38.57
N LEU A 253 2.07 13.50 -38.59
CA LEU A 253 3.37 14.18 -38.57
C LEU A 253 4.20 13.79 -37.33
N PRO A 254 5.54 13.69 -37.43
CA PRO A 254 6.42 13.30 -36.32
C PRO A 254 6.37 14.25 -35.11
N SER A 255 6.03 15.54 -35.30
CA SER A 255 5.82 16.48 -34.19
C SER A 255 4.63 16.10 -33.29
N MET A 256 3.56 15.54 -33.87
CA MET A 256 2.39 15.06 -33.13
C MET A 256 2.69 13.80 -32.32
N ARG A 257 3.67 13.00 -32.76
CA ARG A 257 4.10 11.80 -32.04
C ARG A 257 4.75 12.15 -30.70
N LYS A 258 5.69 13.11 -30.69
CA LYS A 258 6.36 13.57 -29.46
C LYS A 258 5.38 14.20 -28.47
N LYS A 259 4.39 14.95 -28.97
CA LYS A 259 3.31 15.52 -28.12
C LYS A 259 2.48 14.40 -27.46
N ARG A 260 2.07 13.40 -28.25
CA ARG A 260 1.33 12.22 -27.76
C ARG A 260 2.12 11.41 -26.73
N GLU A 261 3.44 11.25 -26.93
CA GLU A 261 4.29 10.55 -25.96
C GLU A 261 4.33 11.30 -24.61
N ARG A 262 4.40 12.63 -24.62
CA ARG A 262 4.33 13.44 -23.38
C ARG A 262 2.97 13.33 -22.70
N GLU A 263 1.89 13.46 -23.46
CA GLU A 263 0.51 13.29 -22.95
C GLU A 263 0.29 11.89 -22.36
N GLN A 264 0.89 10.86 -22.96
CA GLN A 264 0.84 9.49 -22.42
C GLN A 264 1.58 9.35 -21.09
N VAL A 265 2.78 9.93 -20.97
CA VAL A 265 3.55 9.90 -19.70
C VAL A 265 2.81 10.65 -18.60
N GLU A 266 2.23 11.81 -18.93
CA GLU A 266 1.40 12.58 -17.99
C GLU A 266 0.13 11.81 -17.59
N MET A 267 -0.57 11.22 -18.55
CA MET A 267 -1.76 10.41 -18.27
C MET A 267 -1.44 9.16 -17.43
N GLU A 268 -0.27 8.55 -17.63
CA GLU A 268 0.20 7.45 -16.79
C GLU A 268 0.50 7.89 -15.35
N SER A 269 1.08 9.06 -15.15
CA SER A 269 1.34 9.60 -13.82
C SER A 269 0.03 9.91 -13.09
N LEU A 270 -0.92 10.56 -13.78
CA LEU A 270 -2.26 10.84 -13.26
C LEU A 270 -3.05 9.56 -12.94
N ARG A 271 -2.93 8.54 -13.81
CA ARG A 271 -3.53 7.22 -13.57
C ARG A 271 -2.98 6.56 -12.30
N ARG A 272 -1.67 6.63 -12.06
CA ARG A 272 -1.07 6.10 -10.83
C ARG A 272 -1.56 6.87 -9.60
N GLY A 273 -1.60 8.20 -9.69
CA GLY A 273 -2.18 9.05 -8.65
C GLY A 273 -3.64 8.67 -8.33
N ALA A 274 -4.45 8.41 -9.35
CA ALA A 274 -5.86 8.02 -9.19
C ALA A 274 -5.99 6.68 -8.47
N VAL A 275 -5.17 5.71 -8.87
CA VAL A 275 -5.11 4.39 -8.22
C VAL A 275 -4.70 4.51 -6.76
N ASP A 276 -3.67 5.30 -6.45
CA ASP A 276 -3.18 5.45 -5.08
C ASP A 276 -4.22 6.11 -4.17
N LEU A 277 -4.93 7.14 -4.66
CA LEU A 277 -6.02 7.77 -3.92
C LEU A 277 -7.24 6.85 -3.77
N LEU A 278 -7.61 6.08 -4.79
CA LEU A 278 -8.71 5.11 -4.67
C LEU A 278 -8.38 4.00 -3.66
N LYS A 279 -7.13 3.51 -3.62
CA LYS A 279 -6.69 2.57 -2.59
C LYS A 279 -6.80 3.19 -1.20
N TYR A 280 -6.38 4.45 -1.06
CA TYR A 280 -6.50 5.21 0.18
C TYR A 280 -7.95 5.26 0.67
N TRP A 281 -8.85 5.77 -0.17
CA TRP A 281 -10.26 5.91 0.18
C TRP A 281 -10.94 4.57 0.46
N THR A 282 -10.59 3.52 -0.28
CA THR A 282 -11.09 2.16 -0.03
C THR A 282 -10.70 1.69 1.37
N VAL A 283 -9.43 1.81 1.75
CA VAL A 283 -8.95 1.39 3.08
C VAL A 283 -9.58 2.27 4.17
N TYR A 284 -9.62 3.58 3.96
CA TYR A 284 -10.26 4.52 4.88
C TYR A 284 -11.73 4.18 5.13
N ALA A 285 -12.50 3.94 4.08
CA ALA A 285 -13.92 3.64 4.16
C ALA A 285 -14.21 2.30 4.85
N ILE A 286 -13.41 1.26 4.56
CA ILE A 286 -13.56 -0.05 5.21
C ILE A 286 -13.23 0.05 6.71
N LEU A 287 -12.18 0.78 7.08
CA LEU A 287 -11.84 1.01 8.48
C LEU A 287 -12.94 1.79 9.21
N LEU A 288 -13.48 2.84 8.58
CA LEU A 288 -14.63 3.57 9.12
C LEU A 288 -15.86 2.68 9.25
N ALA A 289 -16.13 1.80 8.29
CA ALA A 289 -17.23 0.85 8.35
C ALA A 289 -17.04 -0.15 9.51
N ILE A 290 -15.84 -0.71 9.69
CA ILE A 290 -15.51 -1.59 10.82
C ILE A 290 -15.72 -0.84 12.15
N VAL A 291 -15.22 0.39 12.28
CA VAL A 291 -15.39 1.17 13.52
C VAL A 291 -16.85 1.54 13.76
N GLY A 292 -17.58 1.95 12.72
CA GLY A 292 -19.00 2.31 12.80
C GLY A 292 -19.86 1.11 13.19
N THR A 293 -19.65 -0.05 12.57
CA THR A 293 -20.35 -1.30 12.92
C THR A 293 -19.99 -1.79 14.31
N ALA A 294 -18.72 -1.71 14.70
CA ALA A 294 -18.27 -2.07 16.06
C ALA A 294 -18.94 -1.21 17.13
N LYS A 295 -19.12 0.10 16.88
CA LYS A 295 -19.84 1.00 17.81
C LYS A 295 -21.31 0.63 17.99
N MET A 296 -21.94 0.06 16.96
CA MET A 296 -23.35 -0.35 17.05
C MET A 296 -23.53 -1.61 17.90
N LEU A 297 -22.57 -2.54 17.90
CA LEU A 297 -22.67 -3.76 18.70
C LEU A 297 -22.77 -3.43 20.21
N PRO A 298 -23.84 -3.85 20.93
CA PRO A 298 -24.09 -3.38 22.30
C PRO A 298 -22.94 -3.59 23.29
N VAL A 299 -22.23 -4.72 23.17
CA VAL A 299 -21.08 -5.04 24.04
C VAL A 299 -19.87 -4.16 23.70
N VAL A 300 -19.56 -4.01 22.41
CA VAL A 300 -18.39 -3.27 21.94
C VAL A 300 -18.63 -1.76 22.04
N GLY A 301 -19.83 -1.29 21.69
CA GLY A 301 -20.29 0.08 21.90
C GLY A 301 -20.17 0.50 23.36
N ARG A 302 -20.59 -0.34 24.32
CA ARG A 302 -20.38 -0.04 25.76
C ARG A 302 -18.90 0.11 26.14
N VAL A 303 -18.01 -0.66 25.53
CA VAL A 303 -16.56 -0.56 25.76
C VAL A 303 -15.98 0.71 25.13
N LEU A 304 -16.50 1.13 23.97
CA LEU A 304 -16.04 2.31 23.22
C LEU A 304 -16.66 3.64 23.71
N ASP A 305 -17.90 3.63 24.19
CA ASP A 305 -18.68 4.82 24.59
C ASP A 305 -18.62 5.11 26.10
N ALA A 306 -17.79 4.39 26.87
CA ALA A 306 -17.67 4.51 28.33
C ALA A 306 -17.17 5.87 28.86
N THR A 307 -17.20 6.93 28.05
CA THR A 307 -16.67 8.27 28.36
C THR A 307 -17.61 9.15 29.16
N LYS A 308 -18.87 8.74 29.42
CA LYS A 308 -19.86 9.56 30.15
C LYS A 308 -20.36 8.99 31.49
N VAL A 309 -19.84 7.85 31.95
CA VAL A 309 -20.30 7.32 33.24
C VAL A 309 -19.54 8.02 34.36
N ASP A 310 -20.25 8.85 35.13
CA ASP A 310 -19.73 9.50 36.32
C ASP A 310 -19.00 8.47 37.20
N PRO A 311 -17.71 8.70 37.54
CA PRO A 311 -16.95 7.78 38.38
C PRO A 311 -17.62 7.55 39.75
N ALA A 312 -18.45 8.49 40.19
CA ALA A 312 -19.22 8.42 41.43
C ALA A 312 -20.32 7.34 41.45
N LYS A 313 -20.82 6.89 40.30
CA LYS A 313 -21.91 5.88 40.21
C LYS A 313 -21.41 4.47 39.88
N ALA A 314 -20.10 4.26 39.72
CA ALA A 314 -19.53 2.94 39.47
C ALA A 314 -19.52 2.09 40.76
N GLY A 315 -20.66 1.48 41.09
CA GLY A 315 -20.80 0.54 42.20
C GLY A 315 -19.82 -0.64 42.12
N LYS A 316 -19.55 -1.26 43.29
CA LYS A 316 -18.47 -2.21 43.64
C LYS A 316 -18.29 -3.49 42.78
N ASN A 317 -18.94 -3.64 41.63
CA ASN A 317 -18.81 -4.83 40.78
C ASN A 317 -17.50 -4.80 39.97
N LYS A 318 -16.39 -5.12 40.64
CA LYS A 318 -15.01 -5.15 40.10
C LYS A 318 -14.76 -6.24 39.03
N TRP A 319 -15.62 -7.25 38.92
CA TRP A 319 -15.31 -8.44 38.10
C TRP A 319 -15.59 -8.30 36.59
N PHE A 320 -16.31 -7.24 36.16
CA PHE A 320 -16.56 -6.96 34.74
C PHE A 320 -15.93 -5.65 34.25
N SER A 321 -14.87 -5.16 34.90
CA SER A 321 -14.10 -4.03 34.38
C SER A 321 -13.24 -4.47 33.19
N LEU A 322 -13.89 -4.78 32.06
CA LEU A 322 -13.22 -4.82 30.76
C LEU A 322 -12.42 -3.52 30.61
N PRO A 323 -11.19 -3.58 30.04
CA PRO A 323 -10.37 -2.41 29.85
C PRO A 323 -11.15 -1.38 29.04
N ARG A 324 -11.53 -0.27 29.68
CA ARG A 324 -12.25 0.82 29.02
C ARG A 324 -11.28 1.50 28.07
N ILE A 325 -11.57 1.43 26.78
CA ILE A 325 -10.80 2.12 25.77
C ILE A 325 -11.27 3.58 25.76
N SER A 326 -10.43 4.50 26.22
CA SER A 326 -10.79 5.92 26.20
C SER A 326 -10.91 6.41 24.74
N THR A 327 -11.81 7.35 24.47
CA THR A 327 -11.89 8.00 23.15
C THR A 327 -10.58 8.67 22.76
N GLY A 328 -9.84 9.18 23.75
CA GLY A 328 -8.48 9.67 23.57
C GLY A 328 -7.54 8.59 23.02
N PHE A 329 -7.57 7.38 23.59
CA PHE A 329 -6.77 6.26 23.08
C PHE A 329 -7.13 5.90 21.63
N VAL A 330 -8.42 5.89 21.27
CA VAL A 330 -8.83 5.65 19.87
C VAL A 330 -8.29 6.74 18.94
N GLN A 331 -8.37 8.01 19.34
CA GLN A 331 -7.83 9.13 18.55
C GLN A 331 -6.31 9.05 18.41
N GLU A 332 -5.60 8.62 19.46
CA GLU A 332 -4.15 8.39 19.42
C GLU A 332 -3.78 7.25 18.47
N MET A 333 -4.49 6.12 18.54
CA MET A 333 -4.29 5.01 17.62
C MET A 333 -4.61 5.40 16.18
N CYS A 334 -5.64 6.21 15.95
CA CYS A 334 -5.93 6.78 14.64
C CYS A 334 -4.80 7.68 14.15
N LEU A 335 -4.28 8.59 14.99
CA LEU A 335 -3.16 9.45 14.62
C LEU A 335 -1.93 8.61 14.25
N ILE A 336 -1.57 7.64 15.08
CA ILE A 336 -0.48 6.68 14.82
C ILE A 336 -0.73 5.96 13.48
N PHE A 337 -1.92 5.42 13.28
CA PHE A 337 -2.26 4.66 12.10
C PHE A 337 -2.21 5.50 10.81
N TYR A 338 -2.78 6.70 10.81
CA TYR A 338 -2.76 7.57 9.62
C TYR A 338 -1.38 8.16 9.35
N THR A 339 -0.60 8.39 10.40
CA THR A 339 0.81 8.75 10.28
C THR A 339 1.60 7.61 9.67
N TRP A 340 1.41 6.38 10.13
CA TRP A 340 2.02 5.17 9.54
C TRP A 340 1.65 4.99 8.07
N LEU A 341 0.37 5.13 7.75
CA LEU A 341 -0.16 4.91 6.41
C LEU A 341 0.40 5.90 5.38
N ARG A 342 0.88 7.07 5.83
CA ARG A 342 1.30 8.18 4.97
C ARG A 342 2.79 8.53 5.04
N LEU A 343 3.39 8.50 6.23
CA LEU A 343 4.79 8.88 6.45
C LEU A 343 5.76 7.71 6.32
N MET A 344 5.30 6.49 6.03
CA MET A 344 6.17 5.40 5.61
C MET A 344 6.31 5.41 4.08
N PRO A 345 7.32 6.10 3.52
CA PRO A 345 7.77 5.78 2.18
C PRO A 345 8.36 4.38 2.25
N THR A 346 7.68 3.40 1.66
CA THR A 346 8.40 2.20 1.24
C THR A 346 9.26 2.68 0.08
N SER A 347 10.54 2.91 0.38
CA SER A 347 11.65 3.17 -0.52
C SER A 347 11.33 2.95 -2.00
N ILE A 348 11.71 3.92 -2.83
CA ILE A 348 11.61 4.02 -4.31
C ILE A 348 10.54 5.03 -4.75
N THR A 349 10.85 6.32 -4.66
CA THR A 349 10.14 7.33 -5.49
C THR A 349 11.04 7.95 -6.55
N ASP A 350 12.37 7.87 -6.41
CA ASP A 350 13.28 8.37 -7.45
C ASP A 350 13.71 7.27 -8.43
N ASP A 351 13.91 6.03 -7.96
CA ASP A 351 14.26 4.90 -8.82
C ASP A 351 13.07 4.40 -9.66
N GLU A 352 11.80 4.64 -9.27
CA GLU A 352 10.63 4.21 -10.07
C GLU A 352 10.39 5.12 -11.27
N LEU A 353 10.66 6.42 -11.16
CA LEU A 353 10.62 7.35 -12.29
C LEU A 353 11.79 7.08 -13.25
N ALA A 354 13.00 6.86 -12.71
CA ALA A 354 14.15 6.45 -13.52
C ALA A 354 13.90 5.09 -14.20
N ASN A 355 13.28 4.12 -13.52
CA ASN A 355 12.94 2.83 -14.11
C ASN A 355 11.81 2.91 -15.14
N VAL A 356 10.92 3.90 -15.08
CA VAL A 356 9.90 4.14 -16.12
C VAL A 356 10.53 4.73 -17.37
N GLU A 357 11.47 5.67 -17.21
CA GLU A 357 12.23 6.23 -18.32
C GLU A 357 13.14 5.17 -18.98
N VAL A 358 13.71 4.27 -18.16
CA VAL A 358 14.45 3.08 -18.63
C VAL A 358 13.52 2.03 -19.26
N ALA A 359 12.33 1.79 -18.70
CA ALA A 359 11.38 0.84 -19.26
C ALA A 359 10.75 1.32 -20.58
N LEU A 360 10.57 2.63 -20.75
CA LEU A 360 10.15 3.26 -22.01
C LEU A 360 11.25 3.23 -23.08
N SER A 361 12.52 3.20 -22.68
CA SER A 361 13.67 3.08 -23.60
C SER A 361 14.04 1.63 -23.94
N ILE A 362 13.59 0.62 -23.17
CA ILE A 362 13.77 -0.80 -23.51
C ILE A 362 12.75 -1.21 -24.58
N THR A 363 13.23 -1.38 -25.80
CA THR A 363 12.46 -1.70 -27.03
C THR A 363 11.79 -3.08 -27.07
N LYS A 364 11.90 -3.91 -26.02
CA LYS A 364 11.28 -5.24 -25.97
C LYS A 364 10.25 -5.35 -24.82
N PRO A 365 8.93 -5.27 -25.13
CA PRO A 365 7.86 -5.27 -24.13
C PRO A 365 7.69 -6.60 -23.38
N ALA A 366 8.34 -7.69 -23.83
CA ALA A 366 8.23 -9.01 -23.20
C ALA A 366 9.10 -9.12 -21.93
N ASP A 367 10.29 -8.50 -21.91
CA ASP A 367 11.25 -8.64 -20.80
C ASP A 367 10.94 -7.68 -19.65
N ALA A 368 10.46 -6.46 -19.96
CA ALA A 368 9.99 -5.49 -18.96
C ALA A 368 8.80 -6.02 -18.12
N ARG A 369 7.97 -6.91 -18.70
CA ARG A 369 6.81 -7.51 -18.01
C ARG A 369 7.20 -8.48 -16.89
N LYS A 370 8.33 -9.18 -16.99
CA LYS A 370 8.76 -10.16 -15.97
C LYS A 370 9.43 -9.48 -14.79
N THR A 371 10.19 -8.43 -15.01
CA THR A 371 10.90 -7.68 -13.95
C THR A 371 9.96 -6.75 -13.17
N ALA A 372 9.00 -6.09 -13.81
CA ALA A 372 8.06 -5.19 -13.12
C ALA A 372 7.09 -5.91 -12.15
N ARG A 373 6.88 -7.22 -12.32
CA ARG A 373 5.88 -7.99 -11.55
C ARG A 373 6.41 -8.57 -10.23
N SER A 374 7.72 -8.58 -10.01
CA SER A 374 8.35 -9.40 -8.97
C SER A 374 8.62 -8.64 -7.66
N ASN A 375 8.97 -7.34 -7.69
CA ASN A 375 9.62 -6.68 -6.54
C ASN A 375 9.11 -5.26 -6.25
N THR A 376 7.86 -4.92 -6.57
CA THR A 376 7.29 -3.66 -6.08
C THR A 376 7.07 -3.78 -4.57
N LEU A 377 7.96 -3.12 -3.81
CA LEU A 377 7.83 -2.91 -2.38
C LEU A 377 6.45 -2.30 -2.13
N LYS A 378 5.57 -3.05 -1.48
CA LYS A 378 4.17 -2.67 -1.28
C LYS A 378 4.13 -1.57 -0.23
N ARG A 379 3.63 -0.38 -0.59
CA ARG A 379 3.35 0.68 0.39
C ARG A 379 2.44 0.12 1.49
N PRO A 380 2.46 0.65 2.73
CA PRO A 380 1.55 0.20 3.79
C PRO A 380 0.09 0.19 3.31
N ILE A 381 -0.27 1.20 2.52
CA ILE A 381 -1.59 1.31 1.90
C ILE A 381 -1.89 0.19 0.90
N ASP A 382 -0.90 -0.28 0.15
CA ASP A 382 -1.06 -1.43 -0.77
C ASP A 382 -1.24 -2.73 0.00
N ILE A 383 -0.54 -2.90 1.12
CA ILE A 383 -0.70 -4.08 1.99
C ILE A 383 -2.13 -4.11 2.54
N MET A 384 -2.56 -2.99 3.14
CA MET A 384 -3.92 -2.86 3.68
C MET A 384 -4.98 -2.99 2.60
N PHE A 385 -4.78 -2.38 1.43
CA PHE A 385 -5.71 -2.49 0.31
C PHE A 385 -5.79 -3.92 -0.23
N ASN A 386 -4.66 -4.63 -0.37
CA ASN A 386 -4.67 -6.03 -0.80
C ASN A 386 -5.37 -6.95 0.21
N TRP A 387 -5.31 -6.61 1.50
CA TRP A 387 -5.97 -7.37 2.56
C TRP A 387 -7.48 -7.04 2.69
N LEU A 388 -7.85 -5.76 2.58
CA LEU A 388 -9.22 -5.28 2.78
C LEU A 388 -10.06 -5.27 1.51
N SER A 389 -9.47 -5.04 0.32
CA SER A 389 -10.22 -5.01 -0.93
C SER A 389 -10.99 -6.30 -1.22
N PRO A 390 -10.49 -7.52 -0.92
CA PRO A 390 -11.29 -8.72 -1.07
C PRO A 390 -12.51 -8.73 -0.16
N MET A 391 -12.47 -8.11 1.03
CA MET A 391 -13.63 -8.02 1.92
C MET A 391 -14.68 -7.07 1.38
N ALA A 392 -14.28 -5.87 0.91
CA ALA A 392 -15.21 -4.92 0.29
C ALA A 392 -15.83 -5.49 -0.99
N LEU A 393 -14.99 -6.14 -1.82
CA LEU A 393 -15.46 -6.84 -3.00
C LEU A 393 -16.35 -8.02 -2.60
N MET A 394 -16.04 -8.83 -1.59
CA MET A 394 -16.91 -9.93 -1.15
C MET A 394 -18.26 -9.44 -0.64
N ALA A 395 -18.27 -8.35 0.13
CA ALA A 395 -19.49 -7.71 0.61
C ALA A 395 -20.36 -7.25 -0.57
N MET A 396 -19.75 -6.59 -1.57
CA MET A 396 -20.40 -6.22 -2.82
C MET A 396 -20.77 -7.44 -3.69
N ASN A 397 -19.94 -8.49 -3.69
CA ASN A 397 -20.04 -9.66 -4.56
C ASN A 397 -21.15 -10.63 -4.17
N SER A 398 -21.79 -10.44 -3.01
CA SER A 398 -23.14 -10.97 -2.79
C SER A 398 -24.11 -10.59 -3.93
N THR A 399 -23.79 -9.54 -4.70
CA THR A 399 -24.50 -9.07 -5.90
C THR A 399 -23.64 -9.10 -7.19
N ALA A 400 -22.30 -9.05 -7.10
CA ALA A 400 -21.40 -9.08 -8.27
C ALA A 400 -21.31 -10.43 -9.01
N PHE A 401 -22.05 -11.46 -8.56
CA PHE A 401 -22.38 -12.61 -9.40
C PHE A 401 -22.93 -12.21 -10.79
N LEU A 402 -23.48 -10.99 -10.91
CA LEU A 402 -24.02 -10.42 -12.14
C LEU A 402 -22.99 -9.95 -13.17
N LYS A 403 -21.87 -9.39 -12.73
CA LYS A 403 -20.86 -8.81 -13.65
C LYS A 403 -20.00 -9.89 -14.30
N SER A 404 -19.79 -11.04 -13.63
CA SER A 404 -19.10 -12.19 -14.25
C SER A 404 -19.98 -12.92 -15.28
N ALA A 405 -21.30 -12.94 -15.07
CA ALA A 405 -22.24 -13.62 -15.96
C ALA A 405 -22.46 -12.91 -17.31
N SER A 406 -22.05 -11.64 -17.46
CA SER A 406 -22.20 -10.92 -18.74
C SER A 406 -21.03 -11.11 -19.70
N ASN A 407 -19.88 -11.61 -19.24
CA ASN A 407 -18.66 -11.72 -20.07
C ASN A 407 -18.13 -13.14 -20.24
N ASP A 408 -18.53 -14.10 -19.39
CA ASP A 408 -18.17 -15.51 -19.53
C ASP A 408 -19.44 -16.35 -19.74
N ASP A 409 -19.59 -16.95 -20.93
CA ASP A 409 -20.66 -17.89 -21.29
C ASP A 409 -20.62 -19.22 -20.49
N SER A 410 -19.67 -19.40 -19.56
CA SER A 410 -19.46 -20.66 -18.86
C SER A 410 -20.01 -20.68 -17.42
N LYS A 411 -21.22 -21.23 -17.29
CA LYS A 411 -21.71 -22.15 -16.24
C LYS A 411 -22.09 -21.68 -14.82
N ALA A 412 -22.19 -20.37 -14.54
CA ALA A 412 -22.83 -19.93 -13.28
C ALA A 412 -23.78 -18.75 -13.51
N SER A 413 -24.88 -18.98 -14.24
CA SER A 413 -25.96 -17.98 -14.27
C SER A 413 -26.66 -17.97 -12.91
N THR A 414 -26.51 -16.86 -12.19
CA THR A 414 -27.37 -16.61 -11.03
C THR A 414 -28.74 -16.17 -11.52
N PHE A 415 -29.80 -16.46 -10.76
CA PHE A 415 -31.18 -16.07 -11.08
C PHE A 415 -31.29 -14.61 -11.54
N PHE A 416 -30.59 -13.69 -10.86
CA PHE A 416 -30.65 -12.27 -11.20
C PHE A 416 -29.88 -11.95 -12.50
N ALA A 417 -28.84 -12.68 -12.87
CA ALA A 417 -28.17 -12.51 -14.16
C ALA A 417 -29.11 -12.91 -15.31
N ASP A 418 -29.85 -14.00 -15.13
CA ASP A 418 -30.87 -14.43 -16.08
C ASP A 418 -32.03 -13.42 -16.16
N VAL A 419 -32.46 -12.85 -15.03
CA VAL A 419 -33.45 -11.76 -15.00
C VAL A 419 -32.91 -10.53 -15.73
N LEU A 420 -31.67 -10.12 -15.49
CA LEU A 420 -31.06 -8.95 -16.13
C LEU A 420 -30.88 -9.16 -17.64
N LYS A 421 -30.54 -10.38 -18.07
CA LYS A 421 -30.44 -10.77 -19.48
C LYS A 421 -31.82 -10.70 -20.16
N LYS A 422 -32.85 -11.31 -19.55
CA LYS A 422 -34.24 -11.24 -20.04
C LYS A 422 -34.76 -9.79 -20.10
N PHE A 423 -34.44 -9.01 -19.07
CA PHE A 423 -34.81 -7.61 -19.02
C PHE A 423 -34.09 -6.79 -20.10
N SER A 424 -32.78 -7.00 -20.31
CA SER A 424 -32.03 -6.36 -21.39
C SER A 424 -32.59 -6.70 -22.76
N THR A 425 -32.99 -7.96 -23.01
CA THR A 425 -33.64 -8.36 -24.27
C THR A 425 -35.01 -7.70 -24.45
N LEU A 426 -35.77 -7.51 -23.37
CA LEU A 426 -37.04 -6.77 -23.43
C LEU A 426 -36.80 -5.30 -23.78
N LEU A 427 -35.80 -4.67 -23.15
CA LEU A 427 -35.42 -3.29 -23.47
C LEU A 427 -34.91 -3.15 -24.91
N GLU A 428 -34.21 -4.15 -25.45
CA GLU A 428 -33.81 -4.17 -26.87
C GLU A 428 -35.02 -4.16 -27.79
N LEU A 429 -36.04 -4.94 -27.46
CA LEU A 429 -37.29 -4.95 -28.20
C LEU A 429 -38.00 -3.59 -28.12
N LEU A 430 -37.97 -2.91 -26.96
CA LEU A 430 -38.51 -1.55 -26.80
C LEU A 430 -37.72 -0.47 -27.57
N VAL A 431 -36.39 -0.63 -27.65
CA VAL A 431 -35.55 0.26 -28.48
C VAL A 431 -35.81 0.00 -29.96
N TRP A 432 -35.94 -1.27 -30.35
CA TRP A 432 -36.26 -1.66 -31.73
C TRP A 432 -37.64 -1.16 -32.17
N SER A 433 -38.63 -1.20 -31.29
CA SER A 433 -39.96 -0.63 -31.54
C SER A 433 -40.00 0.91 -31.46
N ARG A 434 -38.86 1.57 -31.25
CA ARG A 434 -38.71 3.03 -31.08
C ARG A 434 -39.52 3.63 -29.93
N LEU A 435 -40.03 2.81 -29.02
CA LEU A 435 -40.69 3.28 -27.80
C LEU A 435 -39.70 3.90 -26.82
N MET A 436 -38.42 3.55 -26.95
CA MET A 436 -37.36 3.95 -26.02
C MET A 436 -36.08 4.29 -26.77
N SER A 437 -35.35 5.33 -26.35
CA SER A 437 -34.04 5.64 -26.93
C SER A 437 -32.99 4.63 -26.44
N SER A 438 -31.96 4.38 -27.26
CA SER A 438 -30.81 3.55 -26.85
C SER A 438 -30.07 4.13 -25.64
N SER A 439 -29.98 5.46 -25.54
CA SER A 439 -29.39 6.14 -24.40
C SER A 439 -30.16 5.89 -23.10
N PHE A 440 -31.49 5.85 -23.16
CA PHE A 440 -32.32 5.56 -21.99
C PHE A 440 -32.25 4.08 -21.60
N LYS A 441 -32.15 3.15 -22.57
CA LYS A 441 -31.84 1.73 -22.29
C LYS A 441 -30.55 1.61 -21.49
N GLU A 442 -29.46 2.17 -22.01
CA GLU A 442 -28.15 2.09 -21.36
C GLU A 442 -28.19 2.70 -19.97
N TRP A 443 -28.80 3.88 -19.82
CA TRP A 443 -29.00 4.50 -18.53
C TRP A 443 -29.74 3.57 -17.56
N LEU A 444 -30.88 3.00 -17.97
CA LEU A 444 -31.73 2.17 -17.13
C LEU A 444 -31.03 0.85 -16.73
N VAL A 445 -30.35 0.18 -17.68
CA VAL A 445 -29.54 -1.02 -17.40
C VAL A 445 -28.43 -0.69 -16.41
N THR A 446 -27.73 0.42 -16.62
CA THR A 446 -26.64 0.84 -15.72
C THR A 446 -27.18 1.16 -14.32
N THR A 447 -28.32 1.84 -14.23
CA THR A 447 -28.99 2.14 -12.95
C THR A 447 -29.43 0.87 -12.22
N ILE A 448 -29.95 -0.14 -12.92
CA ILE A 448 -30.32 -1.43 -12.31
C ILE A 448 -29.09 -2.20 -11.84
N ILE A 449 -28.02 -2.23 -12.64
CA ILE A 449 -26.77 -2.87 -12.24
C ILE A 449 -26.21 -2.17 -10.99
N GLU A 450 -26.19 -0.84 -10.97
CA GLU A 450 -25.72 -0.05 -9.82
C GLU A 450 -26.60 -0.24 -8.58
N SER A 451 -27.92 -0.28 -8.74
CA SER A 451 -28.88 -0.48 -7.65
C SER A 451 -28.89 -1.92 -7.13
N SER A 452 -28.51 -2.90 -7.95
CA SER A 452 -28.38 -4.29 -7.49
C SER A 452 -27.38 -4.42 -6.34
N ALA A 453 -26.29 -3.65 -6.36
CA ALA A 453 -25.30 -3.61 -5.28
C ALA A 453 -25.86 -3.04 -3.96
N LEU A 454 -26.98 -2.31 -4.03
CA LEU A 454 -27.69 -1.76 -2.88
C LEU A 454 -28.69 -2.74 -2.27
N ALA A 455 -28.97 -3.87 -2.93
CA ALA A 455 -29.98 -4.83 -2.50
C ALA A 455 -29.78 -5.32 -1.04
N PRO A 456 -28.55 -5.64 -0.56
CA PRO A 456 -28.36 -5.99 0.84
C PRO A 456 -28.80 -4.87 1.79
N ALA A 457 -28.46 -3.62 1.47
CA ALA A 457 -28.86 -2.48 2.28
C ALA A 457 -30.36 -2.15 2.18
N PHE A 458 -31.00 -2.44 1.05
CA PHE A 458 -32.43 -2.21 0.87
C PHE A 458 -33.26 -2.99 1.90
N THR A 459 -32.84 -4.21 2.25
CA THR A 459 -33.50 -5.00 3.31
C THR A 459 -33.51 -4.30 4.67
N THR A 460 -32.51 -3.46 4.96
CA THR A 460 -32.42 -2.71 6.22
C THR A 460 -33.31 -1.48 6.28
N LEU A 461 -33.84 -1.03 5.14
CA LEU A 461 -34.74 0.11 5.06
C LEU A 461 -36.07 -0.18 5.77
N LEU A 462 -36.54 -1.42 5.71
CA LEU A 462 -37.79 -1.85 6.36
C LEU A 462 -37.59 -2.26 7.82
N MET A 463 -36.35 -2.23 8.30
CA MET A 463 -36.00 -2.60 9.67
C MET A 463 -35.97 -1.37 10.60
N PRO A 464 -35.96 -1.58 11.93
CA PRO A 464 -35.77 -0.50 12.90
C PRO A 464 -34.49 0.30 12.65
N SER A 465 -34.47 1.56 13.11
CA SER A 465 -33.39 2.53 12.87
C SER A 465 -31.98 2.01 13.17
N TYR A 466 -31.84 1.11 14.13
CA TYR A 466 -30.57 0.43 14.43
C TYR A 466 -30.02 -0.34 13.22
N PHE A 467 -30.84 -1.19 12.58
CA PHE A 467 -30.46 -1.93 11.38
C PHE A 467 -30.35 -1.02 10.17
N THR A 468 -31.22 -0.01 10.03
CA THR A 468 -31.11 0.98 8.95
C THR A 468 -29.78 1.73 9.03
N SER A 469 -29.25 1.97 10.23
CA SER A 469 -27.94 2.60 10.42
C SER A 469 -26.79 1.71 9.91
N PHE A 470 -26.90 0.38 9.99
CA PHE A 470 -25.99 -0.52 9.26
C PHE A 470 -26.14 -0.37 7.75
N GLY A 471 -27.37 -0.25 7.26
CA GLY A 471 -27.63 0.08 5.85
C GLY A 471 -26.94 1.36 5.41
N VAL A 472 -27.00 2.41 6.23
CA VAL A 472 -26.32 3.69 5.96
C VAL A 472 -24.81 3.48 5.83
N ILE A 473 -24.18 2.76 6.76
CA ILE A 473 -22.74 2.44 6.71
C ILE A 473 -22.41 1.65 5.44
N TYR A 474 -23.24 0.66 5.10
CA TYR A 474 -23.02 -0.17 3.93
C TYR A 474 -23.08 0.65 2.63
N VAL A 475 -24.14 1.46 2.44
CA VAL A 475 -24.34 2.24 1.22
C VAL A 475 -23.33 3.38 1.10
N SER A 476 -23.03 4.08 2.20
CA SER A 476 -22.12 5.24 2.17
C SER A 476 -20.64 4.87 2.08
N LEU A 477 -20.23 3.72 2.64
CA LEU A 477 -18.81 3.35 2.76
C LEU A 477 -18.45 2.06 2.03
N VAL A 478 -19.20 0.97 2.24
CA VAL A 478 -18.81 -0.37 1.75
C VAL A 478 -19.00 -0.50 0.24
N VAL A 479 -20.16 -0.10 -0.28
CA VAL A 479 -20.47 -0.13 -1.71
C VAL A 479 -19.48 0.70 -2.54
N PRO A 480 -19.26 2.00 -2.25
CA PRO A 480 -18.30 2.80 -3.00
C PRO A 480 -16.85 2.35 -2.81
N ALA A 481 -16.49 1.76 -1.66
CA ALA A 481 -15.18 1.13 -1.49
C ALA A 481 -15.01 -0.12 -2.37
N GLY A 482 -16.04 -0.95 -2.49
CA GLY A 482 -16.06 -2.11 -3.40
C GLY A 482 -15.87 -1.69 -4.86
N TYR A 483 -16.61 -0.68 -5.32
CA TYR A 483 -16.45 -0.13 -6.65
C TYR A 483 -15.09 0.57 -6.88
N SER A 484 -14.58 1.30 -5.88
CA SER A 484 -13.24 1.89 -5.94
C SER A 484 -12.15 0.82 -6.07
N ALA A 485 -12.31 -0.31 -5.39
CA ALA A 485 -11.42 -1.46 -5.50
C ALA A 485 -11.51 -2.15 -6.87
N ASP A 486 -12.72 -2.32 -7.42
CA ASP A 486 -12.94 -2.89 -8.75
C ASP A 486 -12.35 -1.99 -9.86
N SER A 487 -12.57 -0.69 -9.77
CA SER A 487 -11.98 0.31 -10.67
C SER A 487 -10.45 0.30 -10.58
N THR A 488 -9.90 0.23 -9.37
CA THR A 488 -8.45 0.09 -9.15
C THR A 488 -7.88 -1.16 -9.82
N ARG A 489 -8.53 -2.32 -9.66
CA ARG A 489 -8.11 -3.56 -10.32
C ARG A 489 -8.18 -3.45 -11.83
N SER A 490 -9.29 -2.92 -12.35
CA SER A 490 -9.52 -2.70 -13.78
C SER A 490 -8.45 -1.82 -14.43
N ILE A 491 -8.00 -0.80 -13.70
CA ILE A 491 -6.92 0.10 -14.12
C ILE A 491 -5.56 -0.60 -13.99
N LEU A 492 -5.30 -1.40 -12.96
CA LEU A 492 -4.00 -2.06 -12.78
C LEU A 492 -3.70 -3.10 -13.88
N PHE A 493 -4.71 -3.67 -14.54
CA PHE A 493 -4.47 -4.59 -15.65
C PHE A 493 -3.83 -3.87 -16.86
N PRO A 494 -2.60 -4.25 -17.24
CA PRO A 494 -1.88 -3.59 -18.33
C PRO A 494 -2.56 -3.92 -19.66
N THR A 495 -3.25 -2.93 -20.22
CA THR A 495 -3.72 -2.96 -21.61
C THR A 495 -2.92 -1.92 -22.37
N SER A 496 -2.28 -2.31 -23.49
CA SER A 496 -1.39 -1.42 -24.25
C SER A 496 -2.14 -0.43 -25.16
N LYS A 497 -3.46 -0.54 -25.26
CA LYS A 497 -4.28 0.32 -26.11
C LYS A 497 -4.84 1.46 -25.29
N LEU A 498 -4.43 2.70 -25.63
CA LEU A 498 -4.88 3.93 -24.98
C LEU A 498 -6.41 4.01 -24.89
N GLY A 499 -7.12 3.62 -25.96
CA GLY A 499 -8.59 3.65 -25.99
C GLY A 499 -9.30 2.69 -25.03
N VAL A 500 -8.58 1.75 -24.41
CA VAL A 500 -9.12 0.89 -23.35
C VAL A 500 -8.84 1.48 -21.95
N ILE A 501 -7.82 2.33 -21.83
CA ILE A 501 -7.39 2.90 -20.54
C ILE A 501 -8.30 4.06 -20.14
N THR A 502 -8.60 4.97 -21.06
CA THR A 502 -9.39 6.18 -20.81
C THR A 502 -10.80 5.93 -20.25
N PRO A 503 -11.62 4.98 -20.74
CA PRO A 503 -12.92 4.70 -20.12
C PRO A 503 -12.77 4.21 -18.66
N LYS A 504 -11.73 3.43 -18.37
CA LYS A 504 -11.43 2.97 -17.00
C LYS A 504 -10.98 4.12 -16.10
N VAL A 505 -10.21 5.06 -16.65
CA VAL A 505 -9.78 6.25 -15.91
C VAL A 505 -10.96 7.22 -15.69
N ASP A 506 -11.89 7.34 -16.64
CA ASP A 506 -13.15 8.08 -16.44
C ASP A 506 -13.99 7.46 -15.31
N GLU A 507 -14.07 6.13 -15.24
CA GLU A 507 -14.70 5.40 -14.15
C GLU A 507 -14.00 5.63 -12.79
N ALA A 508 -12.66 5.60 -12.73
CA ALA A 508 -11.94 5.98 -11.51
C ALA A 508 -12.20 7.44 -11.11
N SER A 509 -12.24 8.35 -12.09
CA SER A 509 -12.54 9.77 -11.85
C SER A 509 -13.91 9.93 -11.19
N ARG A 510 -14.90 9.12 -11.58
CA ARG A 510 -16.24 9.12 -10.97
C ARG A 510 -16.15 8.77 -9.49
N TYR A 511 -15.42 7.72 -9.11
CA TYR A 511 -15.33 7.34 -7.70
C TYR A 511 -14.49 8.31 -6.88
N LEU A 512 -13.48 8.96 -7.47
CA LEU A 512 -12.79 10.07 -6.82
C LEU A 512 -13.76 11.25 -6.56
N LYS A 513 -14.59 11.62 -7.54
CA LYS A 513 -15.65 12.63 -7.38
C LYS A 513 -16.66 12.22 -6.31
N PHE A 514 -17.02 10.92 -6.24
CA PHE A 514 -17.86 10.39 -5.18
C PHE A 514 -17.26 10.66 -3.80
N TRP A 515 -15.97 10.40 -3.58
CA TRP A 515 -15.34 10.65 -2.28
C TRP A 515 -15.32 12.13 -1.89
N VAL A 516 -15.23 13.04 -2.87
CA VAL A 516 -15.40 14.49 -2.63
C VAL A 516 -16.83 14.83 -2.22
N VAL A 517 -17.83 14.31 -2.95
CA VAL A 517 -19.25 14.51 -2.60
C VAL A 517 -19.55 13.91 -1.22
N HIS A 518 -19.04 12.71 -0.95
CA HIS A 518 -19.18 12.04 0.33
C HIS A 518 -18.60 12.87 1.47
N ALA A 519 -17.41 13.47 1.27
CA ALA A 519 -16.77 14.34 2.26
C ALA A 519 -17.64 15.56 2.60
N VAL A 520 -18.11 16.28 1.57
CA VAL A 520 -18.96 17.47 1.74
C VAL A 520 -20.28 17.11 2.40
N LEU A 521 -20.94 16.05 1.91
CA LEU A 521 -22.24 15.62 2.42
C LEU A 521 -22.16 15.07 3.84
N SER A 522 -21.09 14.35 4.19
CA SER A 522 -20.86 13.89 5.56
C SER A 522 -20.67 15.05 6.53
N LEU A 523 -19.96 16.11 6.11
CA LEU A 523 -19.79 17.32 6.91
C LEU A 523 -21.13 18.05 7.10
N LEU A 524 -21.93 18.14 6.04
CA LEU A 524 -23.27 18.71 6.06
C LEU A 524 -24.19 17.93 7.01
N LEU A 525 -24.26 16.61 6.86
CA LEU A 525 -25.07 15.73 7.72
C LEU A 525 -24.64 15.80 9.18
N ARG A 526 -23.33 15.97 9.45
CA ARG A 526 -22.82 16.15 10.80
C ARG A 526 -23.21 17.51 11.38
N ALA A 527 -23.20 18.57 10.59
CA ALA A 527 -23.66 19.90 11.01
C ALA A 527 -25.16 19.90 11.32
N PHE A 528 -25.97 19.18 10.53
CA PHE A 528 -27.41 19.02 10.74
C PHE A 528 -27.79 17.87 11.68
N ALA A 529 -26.83 17.17 12.29
CA ALA A 529 -27.12 16.05 13.19
C ALA A 529 -28.10 16.42 14.33
N PRO A 530 -27.99 17.60 14.99
CA PRO A 530 -28.97 18.02 15.99
C PRO A 530 -30.38 18.17 15.42
N LEU A 531 -30.54 18.68 14.19
CA LEU A 531 -31.84 18.84 13.54
C LEU A 531 -32.42 17.48 13.10
N LEU A 532 -31.58 16.63 12.51
CA LEU A 532 -31.95 15.29 12.06
C LEU A 532 -32.39 14.39 13.22
N ALA A 533 -31.88 14.63 14.44
CA ALA A 533 -32.31 13.89 15.62
C ALA A 533 -33.79 14.11 15.99
N TRP A 534 -34.41 15.22 15.54
CA TRP A 534 -35.82 15.54 15.81
C TRP A 534 -36.78 14.95 14.77
N ILE A 535 -36.26 14.59 13.59
CA ILE A 535 -37.08 14.09 12.49
C ILE A 535 -37.24 12.59 12.63
N PRO A 536 -38.46 12.05 12.80
CA PRO A 536 -38.68 10.60 12.79
C PRO A 536 -38.25 10.06 11.43
N LEU A 537 -37.65 8.85 11.42
CA LEU A 537 -37.11 8.21 10.21
C LEU A 537 -35.95 9.00 9.53
N SER A 538 -35.28 9.91 10.24
CA SER A 538 -34.12 10.62 9.68
C SER A 538 -33.02 9.67 9.22
N THR A 539 -32.81 8.54 9.90
CA THR A 539 -31.88 7.49 9.48
C THR A 539 -32.25 6.88 8.11
N HIS A 540 -33.54 6.72 7.82
CA HIS A 540 -34.04 6.22 6.53
C HIS A 540 -33.88 7.28 5.44
N ALA A 541 -34.11 8.55 5.77
CA ALA A 541 -33.85 9.65 4.85
C ALA A 541 -32.35 9.77 4.50
N VAL A 542 -31.46 9.61 5.49
CA VAL A 542 -30.00 9.57 5.28
C VAL A 542 -29.62 8.35 4.43
N TRP A 543 -30.27 7.21 4.64
CA TRP A 543 -30.08 6.02 3.80
C TRP A 543 -30.45 6.30 2.34
N LEU A 544 -31.65 6.87 2.09
CA LEU A 544 -32.13 7.19 0.75
C LEU A 544 -31.23 8.22 0.07
N LEU A 545 -30.75 9.21 0.81
CA LEU A 545 -29.80 10.19 0.34
C LEU A 545 -28.51 9.54 -0.15
N TRP A 546 -27.91 8.63 0.64
CA TRP A 546 -26.69 7.93 0.21
C TRP A 546 -26.93 6.99 -0.98
N ALA A 547 -28.07 6.29 -1.02
CA ALA A 547 -28.46 5.47 -2.16
C ALA A 547 -28.60 6.31 -3.44
N TYR A 548 -29.19 7.50 -3.31
CA TYR A 548 -29.33 8.45 -4.42
C TYR A 548 -27.97 8.99 -4.88
N VAL A 549 -27.08 9.35 -3.94
CA VAL A 549 -25.72 9.87 -4.23
C VAL A 549 -24.84 8.82 -4.93
N GLN A 550 -25.06 7.53 -4.68
CA GLN A 550 -24.32 6.43 -5.30
C GLN A 550 -24.54 6.34 -6.83
N LEU A 551 -25.69 6.78 -7.32
CA LEU A 551 -26.04 6.75 -8.74
C LEU A 551 -25.11 7.68 -9.54
N LYS A 552 -24.65 7.19 -10.71
CA LYS A 552 -23.71 7.93 -11.58
C LYS A 552 -24.16 9.35 -11.89
N SER A 553 -25.42 9.50 -12.32
CA SER A 553 -26.00 10.78 -12.71
C SER A 553 -25.98 11.76 -11.55
N THR A 554 -26.35 11.29 -10.36
CA THR A 554 -26.43 12.11 -9.15
C THR A 554 -25.05 12.51 -8.64
N THR A 555 -24.11 11.57 -8.54
CA THR A 555 -22.73 11.88 -8.09
C THR A 555 -22.13 12.97 -8.98
N LEU A 556 -22.26 12.81 -10.30
CA LEU A 556 -21.74 13.77 -11.26
C LEU A 556 -22.46 15.11 -11.17
N GLY A 557 -23.79 15.12 -11.08
CA GLY A 557 -24.58 16.35 -10.94
C GLY A 557 -24.23 17.15 -9.68
N ILE A 558 -24.13 16.48 -8.52
CA ILE A 558 -23.72 17.13 -7.27
C ILE A 558 -22.27 17.62 -7.36
N PHE A 559 -21.36 16.82 -7.92
CA PHE A 559 -19.97 17.24 -8.09
C PHE A 559 -19.85 18.45 -9.02
N THR A 560 -20.58 18.48 -10.15
CA THR A 560 -20.58 19.64 -11.06
C THR A 560 -21.15 20.88 -10.40
N PHE A 561 -22.17 20.73 -9.54
CA PHE A 561 -22.68 21.83 -8.72
C PHE A 561 -21.62 22.35 -7.74
N LEU A 562 -20.92 21.45 -7.03
CA LEU A 562 -19.82 21.83 -6.14
C LEU A 562 -18.67 22.51 -6.90
N GLU A 563 -18.33 22.00 -8.08
CA GLU A 563 -17.30 22.59 -8.94
C GLU A 563 -17.71 23.99 -9.42
N SER A 564 -18.97 24.19 -9.82
CA SER A 564 -19.47 25.52 -10.20
C SER A 564 -19.43 26.50 -9.04
N GLU A 565 -19.81 26.08 -7.83
CA GLU A 565 -19.75 26.92 -6.63
C GLU A 565 -18.33 27.28 -6.23
N LEU A 566 -17.37 26.35 -6.34
CA LEU A 566 -15.95 26.59 -6.06
C LEU A 566 -15.26 27.45 -7.14
N SER A 567 -15.80 27.48 -8.35
CA SER A 567 -15.25 28.27 -9.46
C SER A 567 -15.56 29.78 -9.34
N HIS A 568 -16.51 30.16 -8.49
CA HIS A 568 -16.84 31.57 -8.26
C HIS A 568 -15.73 32.26 -7.46
N SER A 569 -15.19 33.34 -8.01
CA SER A 569 -14.08 34.11 -7.41
C SER A 569 -14.47 34.86 -6.14
N ARG A 570 -15.77 35.09 -5.91
CA ARG A 570 -16.30 35.75 -4.71
C ARG A 570 -17.28 34.82 -4.01
N ILE A 571 -17.15 34.71 -2.69
CA ILE A 571 -18.06 33.90 -1.85
C ILE A 571 -19.51 34.42 -1.96
N GLU A 572 -19.69 35.74 -2.12
CA GLU A 572 -21.02 36.36 -2.24
C GLU A 572 -21.80 35.90 -3.48
N ASP A 573 -21.09 35.48 -4.54
CA ASP A 573 -21.70 35.02 -5.78
C ASP A 573 -22.19 33.57 -5.70
N THR A 574 -21.81 32.83 -4.66
CA THR A 574 -22.22 31.44 -4.46
C THR A 574 -23.73 31.32 -4.27
N VAL A 575 -24.36 30.28 -4.83
CA VAL A 575 -25.78 29.99 -4.63
C VAL A 575 -26.07 29.78 -3.15
N VAL A 576 -25.11 29.21 -2.41
CA VAL A 576 -25.21 29.03 -0.96
C VAL A 576 -25.29 30.39 -0.25
N ALA A 577 -24.38 31.33 -0.53
CA ALA A 577 -24.42 32.66 0.08
C ALA A 577 -25.69 33.44 -0.29
N ARG A 578 -26.15 33.33 -1.54
CA ARG A 578 -27.41 33.96 -1.97
C ARG A 578 -28.62 33.34 -1.25
N SER A 579 -28.63 32.03 -1.08
CA SER A 579 -29.70 31.30 -0.40
C SER A 579 -29.72 31.59 1.09
N THR A 580 -28.57 31.59 1.77
CA THR A 580 -28.47 31.96 3.19
C THR A 580 -28.84 33.42 3.41
N LYS A 581 -28.41 34.34 2.52
CA LYS A 581 -28.82 35.74 2.58
C LYS A 581 -30.32 35.90 2.43
N ARG A 582 -30.96 35.16 1.51
CA ARG A 582 -32.43 35.14 1.35
C ARG A 582 -33.14 34.59 2.58
N LEU A 583 -32.62 33.51 3.16
CA LEU A 583 -33.17 32.89 4.35
C LEU A 583 -33.04 33.80 5.57
N LEU A 584 -31.87 34.43 5.74
CA LEU A 584 -31.62 35.44 6.78
C LEU A 584 -32.51 36.68 6.59
N SER A 585 -32.74 37.13 5.35
CA SER A 585 -33.65 38.25 5.09
C SER A 585 -35.13 37.89 5.24
N ALA A 586 -35.49 36.60 5.17
CA ALA A 586 -36.85 36.11 5.34
C ALA A 586 -37.18 35.79 6.81
N LEU A 587 -36.16 35.69 7.68
CA LEU A 587 -36.39 35.58 9.12
C LEU A 587 -36.91 36.94 9.64
N PRO A 588 -37.99 36.96 10.44
CA PRO A 588 -38.56 38.19 10.95
C PRO A 588 -37.50 38.97 11.74
N SER A 589 -37.27 40.23 11.35
CA SER A 589 -36.21 41.11 11.86
C SER A 589 -36.34 41.48 13.35
N GLY A 590 -37.32 40.93 14.07
CA GLY A 590 -37.65 41.28 15.46
C GLY A 590 -36.73 40.69 16.54
N VAL A 591 -35.62 40.04 16.19
CA VAL A 591 -34.69 39.42 17.17
C VAL A 591 -33.41 40.24 17.37
N ALA A 592 -33.17 41.30 16.59
CA ALA A 592 -31.94 42.08 16.65
C ALA A 592 -31.96 43.29 17.63
N ASP A 593 -33.13 43.73 18.11
CA ASP A 593 -33.24 45.02 18.83
C ASP A 593 -33.36 44.93 20.37
N THR A 594 -33.32 43.74 20.98
CA THR A 594 -33.50 43.61 22.44
C THR A 594 -32.20 43.61 23.26
N THR A 595 -31.02 43.76 22.65
CA THR A 595 -29.74 43.71 23.39
C THR A 595 -29.07 45.07 23.65
N THR A 596 -29.71 46.19 23.29
CA THR A 596 -29.14 47.55 23.44
C THR A 596 -29.85 48.46 24.45
N ALA A 597 -30.81 47.95 25.24
CA ALA A 597 -31.62 48.74 26.17
C ALA A 597 -31.33 48.49 27.67
N ALA A 598 -30.12 48.08 28.04
CA ALA A 598 -29.75 47.88 29.45
C ALA A 598 -28.31 48.35 29.76
N SER A 599 -28.01 49.61 29.43
CA SER A 599 -26.93 50.37 30.08
C SER A 599 -27.09 51.86 29.81
N GLN A 600 -28.11 52.48 30.41
CA GLN A 600 -28.02 53.89 30.79
C GLN A 600 -27.70 53.96 32.29
N PRO A 601 -26.63 54.65 32.71
CA PRO A 601 -26.44 55.02 34.10
C PRO A 601 -27.46 56.10 34.46
N GLU A 602 -28.07 55.97 35.64
CA GLU A 602 -28.90 57.00 36.25
C GLU A 602 -28.09 58.30 36.40
N GLU A 603 -28.39 59.30 35.57
CA GLU A 603 -28.00 60.69 35.81
C GLU A 603 -29.18 61.39 36.48
N ASN A 604 -28.91 61.83 37.69
CA ASN A 604 -29.86 62.35 38.66
C ASN A 604 -30.51 63.65 38.19
N VAL A 605 -31.84 63.69 38.21
CA VAL A 605 -32.67 64.88 38.00
C VAL A 605 -32.64 65.75 39.26
N GLY A 606 -32.16 67.00 39.10
CA GLY A 606 -32.54 68.12 39.95
C GLY A 606 -33.46 69.04 39.15
N ALA A 607 -34.76 68.95 39.41
CA ALA A 607 -35.81 69.77 38.83
C ALA A 607 -36.05 71.05 39.65
N ASP A 608 -36.62 72.05 38.96
CA ASP A 608 -37.64 73.04 39.38
C ASP A 608 -37.27 74.49 39.05
N ARG A 609 -37.86 75.08 38.00
CA ARG A 609 -39.22 75.68 37.87
C ARG A 609 -39.23 77.18 38.24
N LEU A 610 -39.48 77.98 37.20
CA LEU A 610 -40.45 79.11 37.09
C LEU A 610 -41.19 79.47 38.40
N SER A 611 -41.44 80.71 38.78
CA SER A 611 -41.57 81.96 38.02
C SER A 611 -41.77 83.15 38.96
N GLU A 612 -41.52 84.36 38.46
CA GLU A 612 -41.89 85.65 39.03
C GLU A 612 -43.36 85.76 39.49
N SER A 613 -43.60 86.56 40.52
CA SER A 613 -44.73 87.49 40.57
C SER A 613 -44.37 88.70 41.46
N LYS A 614 -44.74 89.88 41.00
CA LYS A 614 -44.26 91.21 41.40
C LYS A 614 -45.19 91.88 42.43
N LYS A 615 -44.56 92.62 43.36
CA LYS A 615 -44.97 93.89 44.00
C LYS A 615 -46.25 94.00 44.86
N ASP A 616 -45.99 94.45 46.09
CA ASP A 616 -46.69 95.40 46.97
C ASP A 616 -48.19 95.21 47.27
N ARG A 617 -48.50 94.69 48.46
CA ARG A 617 -48.93 95.51 49.61
C ARG A 617 -48.76 94.77 50.93
#